data_AF-A0A1I3MTR2-F1
#
_entry.id   AF-A0A1I3MTR2-F1
#
_cell.length_a   1.000
_cell.length_b   1.000
_cell.length_c   1.000
_cell.angle_alpha   90.00
_cell.angle_beta   90.00
_cell.angle_gamma   90.00
#
_symmetry.space_group_name_H-M   'P 1'
#
loop_
_entity.id
_entity.type
_entity.pdbx_description
1 polymer ?
#
loop_
_entity_poly.entity_id
_entity_poly.type
_entity_poly.pdbx_seq_one_letter_code
_entity_poly.pdbx_strand_id
1 'polypeptide(L)'
;MWRLGIGIRHPESGRRILFQRVPEPKTVKNRVHLDVYVGEQREAEAARLVGMGAKELFRGQQGPYRWITLADPEGNELCLQ
;
A
#
# COMPACT_ATOMS: atom_id res chain seq x y z
N MET A 1 6.08 12.17 20.64
CA MET A 1 6.58 11.79 19.30
C MET A 1 5.81 10.61 18.73
N TRP A 2 5.68 9.47 19.41
CA TRP A 2 4.89 8.32 18.94
C TRP A 2 3.63 8.17 19.80
N ARG A 3 2.46 8.62 19.34
CA ARG A 3 1.20 8.55 20.13
C ARG A 3 0.12 7.65 19.51
N LEU A 4 0.02 7.58 18.19
CA LEU A 4 -1.02 6.81 17.48
C LEU A 4 -0.44 6.19 16.20
N GLY A 5 -0.60 4.89 16.05
CA GLY A 5 -0.22 4.16 14.85
C GLY A 5 -0.76 2.73 14.85
N ILE A 6 -0.90 2.16 13.66
CA ILE A 6 -1.29 0.77 13.44
C ILE A 6 -0.17 0.04 12.72
N GLY A 7 0.09 -1.20 13.11
CA GLY A 7 1.21 -1.97 12.57
C GLY A 7 0.74 -3.26 11.91
N ILE A 8 1.32 -3.57 10.76
CA ILE A 8 1.30 -4.92 10.19
C ILE A 8 2.55 -5.62 10.71
N ARG A 9 2.39 -6.81 11.29
CA ARG A 9 3.49 -7.59 11.87
C ARG A 9 3.58 -8.94 11.18
N HIS A 10 4.78 -9.33 10.78
CA HIS A 10 5.05 -10.68 10.34
C HIS A 10 4.88 -11.63 11.54
N PRO A 11 4.11 -12.72 11.41
CA PRO A 11 3.71 -13.57 12.53
C PRO A 11 4.90 -14.17 13.28
N GLU A 12 5.95 -14.59 12.56
CA GLU A 12 7.08 -15.30 13.17
C GLU A 12 8.33 -14.44 13.37
N SER A 13 8.81 -13.75 12.32
CA SER A 13 10.06 -12.96 12.38
C SER A 13 10.01 -11.70 13.26
N GLY A 14 8.83 -11.28 13.71
CA GLY A 14 8.64 -10.06 14.48
C GLY A 14 8.87 -8.75 13.71
N ARG A 15 9.20 -8.81 12.41
CA ARG A 15 9.31 -7.64 11.52
C ARG A 15 7.96 -6.93 11.41
N ARG A 16 7.97 -5.60 11.28
CA ARG A 16 6.74 -4.81 11.21
C ARG A 16 6.86 -3.61 10.27
N ILE A 17 5.73 -3.26 9.67
CA ILE A 17 5.49 -1.97 9.03
C ILE A 17 4.55 -1.20 9.95
N LEU A 18 4.92 0.02 10.32
CA LEU A 18 4.14 0.85 11.22
C LEU A 18 3.64 2.09 10.47
N PHE A 19 2.32 2.24 10.40
CA PHE A 19 1.64 3.41 9.89
C PHE A 19 1.41 4.37 11.03
N GLN A 20 1.79 5.62 10.85
CA GLN A 20 1.79 6.60 11.92
C GLN A 20 1.06 7.84 11.51
N ARG A 21 0.25 8.33 12.44
CA ARG A 21 -0.43 9.58 12.25
C ARG A 21 0.52 10.74 12.53
N VAL A 22 0.78 11.53 11.51
CA VAL A 22 1.51 12.79 11.59
C VAL A 22 0.55 13.93 11.17
N PRO A 23 0.73 15.16 11.70
CA PRO A 23 -0.15 16.27 11.34
C PRO A 23 0.12 16.83 9.94
N GLU A 24 1.31 16.60 9.38
CA GLU A 24 1.68 17.10 8.06
C GLU A 24 1.07 16.23 6.94
N PRO A 25 0.50 16.84 5.90
CA PRO A 25 0.10 16.10 4.70
C PRO A 25 1.34 15.61 3.95
N LYS A 26 1.17 14.54 3.16
CA LYS A 26 2.20 14.05 2.25
C LYS A 26 2.50 15.10 1.17
N THR A 27 3.77 15.44 1.00
CA THR A 27 4.22 16.47 0.03
C THR A 27 4.99 15.92 -1.16
N VAL A 28 5.54 14.70 -1.04
CA VAL A 28 6.35 14.05 -2.08
C VAL A 28 6.03 12.56 -2.14
N LYS A 29 6.47 11.88 -3.20
CA LYS A 29 6.37 10.42 -3.33
C LYS A 29 7.03 9.69 -2.15
N ASN A 30 6.45 8.58 -1.70
CA ASN A 30 7.13 7.70 -0.75
C ASN A 30 8.48 7.24 -1.31
N ARG A 31 9.54 7.34 -0.48
CA ARG A 31 10.88 6.85 -0.85
C ARG A 31 11.00 5.32 -0.85
N VAL A 32 9.96 4.66 -0.34
CA VAL A 32 9.82 3.19 -0.33
C VAL A 32 8.78 2.80 -1.36
N HIS A 33 9.07 1.75 -2.12
CA HIS A 33 8.09 1.04 -2.93
C HIS A 33 7.58 -0.14 -2.09
N LEU A 34 6.30 -0.15 -1.76
CA LEU A 34 5.67 -1.25 -1.01
C LEU A 34 4.85 -2.12 -1.96
N ASP A 35 5.31 -3.35 -2.16
CA ASP A 35 4.59 -4.37 -2.92
C ASP A 35 3.86 -5.33 -1.98
N VAL A 36 2.59 -5.58 -2.26
CA VAL A 36 1.76 -6.58 -1.58
C VAL A 36 1.41 -7.66 -2.60
N TYR A 37 1.93 -8.86 -2.37
CA TYR A 37 1.64 -10.00 -3.24
C TYR A 37 0.29 -10.61 -2.89
N VAL A 38 -0.62 -10.59 -3.86
CA VAL A 38 -1.98 -11.13 -3.80
C VAL A 38 -2.27 -12.10 -4.96
N GLY A 39 -1.32 -12.25 -5.89
CA GLY A 39 -1.38 -13.23 -6.97
C GLY A 39 -2.59 -13.01 -7.87
N GLU A 40 -3.36 -14.07 -8.14
CA GLU A 40 -4.53 -14.00 -9.02
C GLU A 40 -5.66 -13.10 -8.48
N GLN A 41 -5.64 -12.77 -7.17
CA GLN A 41 -6.66 -11.92 -6.55
C GLN A 41 -6.45 -10.42 -6.78
N ARG A 42 -5.44 -10.03 -7.57
CA ARG A 42 -5.06 -8.62 -7.77
C ARG A 42 -6.22 -7.70 -8.13
N GLU A 43 -7.07 -8.11 -9.07
CA GLU A 43 -8.21 -7.29 -9.51
C GLU A 43 -9.30 -7.19 -8.42
N ALA A 44 -9.59 -8.31 -7.76
CA ALA A 44 -10.59 -8.34 -6.69
C ALA A 44 -10.14 -7.48 -5.50
N GLU A 45 -8.86 -7.55 -5.14
CA GLU A 45 -8.29 -6.77 -4.05
C GLU A 45 -8.19 -5.29 -4.39
N ALA A 46 -7.82 -4.94 -5.63
CA ALA A 46 -7.86 -3.56 -6.09
C ALA A 46 -9.28 -2.98 -5.97
N ALA A 47 -10.29 -3.70 -6.45
CA ALA A 47 -11.69 -3.28 -6.34
C ALA A 47 -12.14 -3.13 -4.88
N ARG A 48 -11.76 -4.07 -4.02
CA ARG A 48 -12.07 -4.03 -2.58
C ARG A 48 -11.46 -2.79 -1.91
N LEU A 49 -10.18 -2.53 -2.16
CA LEU A 49 -9.47 -1.38 -1.57
C LEU A 49 -9.99 -0.05 -2.11
N VAL A 50 -10.31 0.04 -3.40
CA VAL A 50 -10.97 1.22 -3.97
C VAL A 50 -12.34 1.45 -3.32
N GLY A 51 -13.11 0.40 -3.09
CA GLY A 51 -14.36 0.47 -2.32
C GLY A 51 -14.18 0.97 -0.88
N MET A 52 -12.98 0.86 -0.31
CA MET A 52 -12.63 1.38 1.02
C MET A 52 -12.02 2.80 0.98
N GLY A 53 -11.94 3.44 -0.19
CA GLY A 53 -11.45 4.81 -0.36
C GLY A 53 -10.04 4.94 -0.93
N ALA A 54 -9.38 3.84 -1.29
CA ALA A 54 -8.13 3.90 -2.06
C ALA A 54 -8.39 4.44 -3.48
N LYS A 55 -7.36 5.01 -4.09
CA LYS A 55 -7.39 5.50 -5.48
C LYS A 55 -6.46 4.68 -6.33
N GLU A 56 -6.95 4.15 -7.45
CA GLU A 56 -6.08 3.56 -8.46
C GLU A 56 -5.27 4.66 -9.16
N LEU A 57 -3.95 4.52 -9.17
CA LEU A 57 -3.03 5.48 -9.78
C LEU A 57 -2.54 5.01 -11.15
N PHE A 58 -2.24 3.71 -11.28
CA PHE A 58 -1.59 3.17 -12.47
C PHE A 58 -1.73 1.65 -12.56
N ARG A 59 -1.73 1.12 -13.78
CA ARG A 59 -1.61 -0.30 -14.08
C ARG A 59 -0.35 -0.54 -14.90
N GLY A 60 0.53 -1.39 -14.41
CA GLY A 60 1.82 -1.66 -15.04
C GLY A 60 2.01 -3.12 -15.43
N GLN A 61 2.78 -3.33 -16.49
CA GLN A 61 3.23 -4.66 -16.92
C GLN A 61 4.65 -4.56 -17.48
N GLN A 62 5.53 -5.47 -17.04
CA GLN A 62 6.88 -5.62 -17.59
C GLN A 62 7.27 -7.09 -17.58
N GLY A 63 7.44 -7.69 -18.77
CA GLY A 63 7.69 -9.12 -18.89
C GLY A 63 6.57 -9.94 -18.22
N PRO A 64 6.88 -10.89 -17.32
CA PRO A 64 5.86 -11.67 -16.60
C PRO A 64 5.19 -10.90 -15.46
N TYR A 65 5.74 -9.74 -15.07
CA TYR A 65 5.25 -8.97 -13.94
C TYR A 65 4.10 -8.07 -14.36
N ARG A 66 3.06 -8.03 -13.52
CA ARG A 66 1.90 -7.14 -13.67
C ARG A 66 1.56 -6.61 -12.29
N TRP A 67 1.17 -5.35 -12.20
CA TRP A 67 0.79 -4.74 -10.93
C TRP A 67 -0.25 -3.64 -11.08
N ILE A 68 -0.96 -3.35 -9.99
CA ILE A 68 -1.85 -2.20 -9.86
C ILE A 68 -1.31 -1.32 -8.74
N THR A 69 -0.96 -0.07 -9.06
CA THR A 69 -0.53 0.92 -8.07
C THR A 69 -1.74 1.65 -7.52
N LEU A 70 -1.89 1.65 -6.21
CA LEU A 70 -2.93 2.35 -5.46
C LEU A 70 -2.32 3.42 -4.56
N ALA A 71 -3.12 4.44 -4.23
CA ALA A 71 -2.90 5.32 -3.09
C ALA A 71 -3.97 5.05 -2.03
N ASP A 72 -3.59 4.94 -0.76
CA ASP A 72 -4.54 4.96 0.36
C ASP A 72 -5.21 6.37 0.50
N PRO A 73 -6.23 6.53 1.36
CA PRO A 73 -6.88 7.83 1.56
C PRO A 73 -5.93 8.96 1.99
N GLU A 74 -4.83 8.64 2.67
CA GLU A 74 -3.79 9.57 3.10
C GLU A 74 -2.73 9.85 2.00
N GLY A 75 -2.80 9.16 0.86
CA GLY A 75 -1.94 9.35 -0.30
C GLY A 75 -0.68 8.48 -0.34
N ASN A 76 -0.55 7.47 0.54
CA ASN A 76 0.56 6.54 0.53
C ASN A 76 0.43 5.55 -0.62
N GLU A 77 1.50 5.40 -1.40
CA GLU A 77 1.51 4.50 -2.55
C GLU A 77 1.85 3.04 -2.15
N LEU A 78 1.11 2.08 -2.72
CA LEU A 78 1.40 0.66 -2.69
C LEU A 78 1.10 -0.01 -4.04
N CYS A 79 1.74 -1.13 -4.33
CA CYS A 79 1.49 -1.94 -5.52
C CYS A 79 0.94 -3.32 -5.15
N LEU A 80 -0.10 -3.75 -5.85
CA LEU A 80 -0.60 -5.13 -5.78
C LEU A 80 0.06 -5.95 -6.87
N GLN A 81 0.76 -7.03 -6.50
CA GLN A 81 1.38 -7.99 -7.42
C GLN A 81 0.66 -9.33 -7.40
#